data_AF-A0A267HVE3-F1
#
_entry.id   AF-A0A267HVE3-F1
#
_cell.length_a   1.000
_cell.length_b   1.000
_cell.length_c   1.000
_cell.angle_alpha   90.00
_cell.angle_beta   90.00
_cell.angle_gamma   90.00
#
_symmetry.space_group_name_H-M   'P 1'
#
loop_
_entity.id
_entity.type
_entity.pdbx_description
1 polymer ?
#
loop_
_entity_poly.entity_id
_entity_poly.type
_entity_poly.pdbx_seq_one_letter_code
_entity_poly.pdbx_strand_id
1 'polypeptide(L)'
;MMLRPSIDSLLDRVNSKYSLVILSAKRAHELDAGAKPTLDQFDSVKNVGRALEEIDAETLINDPHPEIKRARLKMEQEENKAVQKREQQELEARIREEQNL
;
A
#
# COMPACT_ATOMS: atom_id res chain seq x y z
N MET A 1 22.03 -16.42 -5.55
CA MET A 1 21.47 -15.16 -6.09
C MET A 1 21.88 -14.05 -5.12
N MET A 2 22.65 -13.06 -5.57
CA MET A 2 23.02 -11.92 -4.71
C MET A 2 21.75 -11.12 -4.40
N LEU A 3 21.57 -10.70 -3.14
CA LEU A 3 20.56 -9.70 -2.82
C LEU A 3 20.97 -8.38 -3.48
N ARG A 4 20.15 -7.91 -4.42
CA ARG A 4 20.18 -6.54 -4.92
C ARG A 4 18.92 -5.84 -4.44
N PRO A 5 18.97 -4.55 -4.08
CA PRO A 5 20.16 -3.68 -3.96
C PRO A 5 21.06 -4.01 -2.75
N SER A 6 22.28 -3.45 -2.70
CA SER A 6 23.21 -3.62 -1.57
C SER A 6 22.81 -2.73 -0.39
N ILE A 7 23.19 -3.13 0.83
CA ILE A 7 22.89 -2.35 2.05
C ILE A 7 23.54 -0.97 2.01
N ASP A 8 24.76 -0.85 1.48
CA ASP A 8 25.46 0.43 1.44
C ASP A 8 24.74 1.43 0.53
N SER A 9 24.28 1.00 -0.65
CA SER A 9 23.49 1.84 -1.57
C SER A 9 22.20 2.33 -0.92
N LEU A 10 21.54 1.46 -0.16
CA LEU A 10 20.32 1.82 0.57
C LEU A 10 20.56 2.81 1.71
N LEU A 11 21.72 2.75 2.37
CA LEU A 11 22.07 3.66 3.46
C LEU A 11 22.49 5.05 2.97
N ASP A 12 22.93 5.19 1.71
CA ASP A 12 23.09 6.49 1.08
C ASP A 12 21.73 7.21 0.87
N ARG A 13 20.64 6.44 0.72
CA ARG A 13 19.27 6.96 0.57
C ARG A 13 18.53 7.14 1.90
N VAL A 14 18.83 6.29 2.88
CA VAL A 14 18.13 6.26 4.18
C VAL A 14 19.13 6.36 5.33
N ASN A 15 18.99 7.43 6.11
CA ASN A 15 19.91 7.84 7.18
C ASN A 15 20.16 6.80 8.31
N SER A 16 19.42 5.69 8.38
CA SER A 16 19.71 4.64 9.36
C SER A 16 19.23 3.25 8.93
N LYS A 17 19.93 2.21 9.40
CA LYS A 17 19.53 0.80 9.22
C LYS A 17 18.14 0.51 9.78
N TYR A 18 17.80 1.09 10.93
CA TYR A 18 16.48 0.90 11.54
C TYR A 18 15.38 1.54 10.69
N SER A 19 15.60 2.75 10.21
CA SER A 19 14.68 3.47 9.33
C SER A 19 14.49 2.70 8.02
N LEU A 20 15.56 2.16 7.46
CA LEU A 20 15.52 1.33 6.25
C LEU A 20 14.63 0.08 6.46
N VAL A 21 14.83 -0.65 7.56
CA VAL A 21 14.01 -1.83 7.88
C VAL A 21 12.54 -1.46 8.05
N ILE A 22 12.25 -0.39 8.81
CA ILE A 22 10.87 0.05 9.06
C ILE A 22 10.20 0.54 7.76
N LEU A 23 10.91 1.30 6.93
CA LEU A 23 10.41 1.83 5.67
C LEU A 23 10.10 0.69 4.70
N SER A 24 11.04 -0.25 4.54
CA SER A 24 10.89 -1.41 3.66
C SER A 24 9.72 -2.29 4.09
N ALA A 25 9.55 -2.52 5.41
CA ALA A 25 8.43 -3.30 5.94
C ALA A 25 7.08 -2.61 5.70
N LYS A 26 6.97 -1.30 5.98
CA LYS A 26 5.75 -0.53 5.73
C LYS A 26 5.38 -0.56 4.26
N ARG A 27 6.35 -0.34 3.37
CA ARG A 27 6.10 -0.35 1.94
C ARG A 27 5.72 -1.74 1.44
N ALA A 28 6.37 -2.79 1.91
CA ALA A 28 5.99 -4.16 1.57
C ALA A 28 4.52 -4.45 1.92
N HIS A 29 4.04 -3.97 3.08
CA HIS A 29 2.63 -4.10 3.46
C HIS A 29 1.68 -3.28 2.57
N GLU A 30 2.08 -2.08 2.12
CA GLU A 30 1.30 -1.33 1.14
C GLU A 30 1.18 -2.11 -0.17
N LEU A 31 2.27 -2.69 -0.66
CA LEU A 31 2.28 -3.54 -1.87
C LEU A 31 1.42 -4.80 -1.69
N ASP A 32 1.48 -5.46 -0.52
CA ASP A 32 0.60 -6.59 -0.19
C ASP A 32 -0.89 -6.20 -0.19
N ALA A 33 -1.20 -4.97 0.23
CA ALA A 33 -2.56 -4.43 0.21
C ALA A 33 -3.02 -3.98 -1.20
N GLY A 34 -2.20 -4.19 -2.23
CA GLY A 34 -2.51 -3.85 -3.62
C GLY A 34 -2.18 -2.40 -4.00
N ALA A 35 -1.36 -1.71 -3.21
CA ALA A 35 -0.84 -0.40 -3.63
C ALA A 35 -0.05 -0.55 -4.94
N LYS A 36 -0.19 0.45 -5.81
CA LYS A 36 0.56 0.46 -7.07
C LYS A 36 2.06 0.59 -6.78
N PRO A 37 2.90 -0.28 -7.36
CA PRO A 37 4.34 -0.08 -7.36
C PRO A 37 4.70 1.24 -8.04
N THR A 38 5.81 1.85 -7.62
CA THR A 38 6.35 3.08 -8.22
C THR A 38 7.38 2.81 -9.30
N LEU A 39 7.88 1.57 -9.39
CA LEU A 39 8.73 1.06 -10.45
C LEU A 39 7.96 0.10 -11.36
N ASP A 40 8.31 0.10 -12.64
CA ASP A 40 7.70 -0.77 -13.65
C ASP A 40 8.29 -2.19 -13.64
N GLN A 41 9.56 -2.33 -13.25
CA GLN A 41 10.30 -3.59 -13.28
C GLN A 41 11.00 -3.86 -11.95
N PHE A 42 10.99 -5.14 -11.56
CA PHE A 42 11.59 -5.61 -10.32
C PHE A 42 12.38 -6.89 -10.54
N ASP A 43 13.56 -6.97 -9.95
CA ASP A 43 14.34 -8.22 -9.84
C ASP A 43 13.75 -9.12 -8.73
N SER A 44 13.21 -8.52 -7.67
CA SER A 44 12.64 -9.27 -6.55
C SER A 44 11.20 -9.70 -6.80
N VAL A 45 10.93 -10.97 -6.51
CA VAL A 45 9.56 -11.52 -6.49
C VAL A 45 8.81 -11.12 -5.22
N LYS A 46 9.52 -10.99 -4.08
CA LYS A 46 8.91 -10.65 -2.78
C LYS A 46 8.79 -9.14 -2.60
N ASN A 47 7.69 -8.71 -1.99
CA ASN A 47 7.40 -7.29 -1.78
C ASN A 47 8.41 -6.56 -0.90
N VAL A 48 9.09 -7.25 0.02
CA VAL A 48 10.22 -6.64 0.78
C VAL A 48 11.38 -6.28 -0.15
N GLY A 49 11.74 -7.16 -1.08
CA GLY A 49 12.79 -6.87 -2.05
C GLY A 49 12.39 -5.76 -3.02
N ARG A 50 11.13 -5.78 -3.49
CA ARG A 50 10.57 -4.71 -4.33
C ARG A 50 10.59 -3.36 -3.63
N ALA A 51 10.26 -3.32 -2.34
CA ALA A 51 10.35 -2.10 -1.55
C ALA A 51 11.79 -1.58 -1.45
N LEU A 52 12.78 -2.47 -1.30
CA LEU A 52 14.20 -2.07 -1.30
C LEU A 52 14.61 -1.50 -2.67
N GLU A 53 14.13 -2.08 -3.77
CA GLU A 53 14.38 -1.58 -5.13
C GLU A 53 13.73 -0.19 -5.36
N GLU A 54 12.52 0.04 -4.87
CA GLU A 54 11.88 1.38 -4.93
C GLU A 54 12.64 2.43 -4.12
N ILE A 55 13.20 2.05 -2.96
CA ILE A 55 14.03 2.91 -2.12
C ILE A 55 15.34 3.26 -2.83
N ASP A 56 16.01 2.27 -3.40
CA ASP A 56 17.28 2.44 -4.12
C ASP A 56 17.13 3.33 -5.37
N ALA A 57 16.00 3.20 -6.06
CA ALA A 57 15.63 4.01 -7.23
C ALA A 57 15.07 5.40 -6.89
N GLU A 58 14.97 5.77 -5.60
CA GLU A 58 14.43 7.06 -5.12
C GLU A 58 13.01 7.39 -5.60
N THR A 59 12.24 6.38 -6.01
CA THR A 59 10.85 6.58 -6.47
C THR A 59 9.85 6.62 -5.31
N LEU A 60 10.30 6.29 -4.10
CA LEU A 60 9.51 6.25 -2.90
C LEU A 60 9.63 7.55 -2.09
N ILE A 61 8.52 8.28 -1.95
CA ILE A 61 8.46 9.50 -1.16
C ILE A 61 7.90 9.20 0.24
N ASN A 62 8.67 9.47 1.27
CA ASN A 62 8.18 9.46 2.64
C ASN A 62 7.41 10.76 2.93
N ASP A 63 6.10 10.65 3.11
CA ASP A 63 5.23 11.80 3.33
C ASP A 63 5.59 12.50 4.67
N PRO A 64 5.88 13.82 4.66
CA PRO A 64 6.24 14.55 5.87
C PRO A 64 5.11 14.61 6.90
N HIS A 65 3.85 14.37 6.50
CA HIS A 65 2.67 14.44 7.37
C HIS A 65 1.86 13.13 7.34
N PRO A 66 2.38 12.04 7.93
CA PRO A 66 1.75 10.72 7.87
C PRO A 66 0.36 10.68 8.53
N GLU A 67 0.11 11.52 9.52
CA GLU A 67 -1.20 11.63 10.18
C GLU A 67 -2.32 12.11 9.24
N ILE A 68 -2.02 13.10 8.40
CA ILE A 68 -2.99 13.66 7.43
C ILE A 68 -3.31 12.61 6.36
N LYS A 69 -2.28 11.94 5.82
CA LYS A 69 -2.45 10.83 4.87
C LYS A 69 -3.36 9.74 5.44
N ARG A 70 -3.12 9.33 6.69
CA ARG A 70 -3.91 8.30 7.39
C ARG A 70 -5.35 8.72 7.61
N ALA A 71 -5.57 9.97 8.04
CA ALA A 71 -6.92 10.50 8.25
C ALA A 71 -7.72 10.48 6.94
N ARG A 72 -7.12 10.93 5.82
CA ARG A 72 -7.74 10.92 4.49
C ARG A 72 -8.13 9.51 4.04
N LEU A 73 -7.21 8.55 4.16
CA LEU A 73 -7.46 7.15 3.79
C LEU A 73 -8.58 6.51 4.64
N LYS A 74 -8.63 6.83 5.94
CA LYS A 74 -9.69 6.31 6.82
C LYS A 74 -11.06 6.84 6.43
N MET A 75 -11.16 8.13 6.11
CA MET A 75 -12.42 8.74 5.66
C MET A 75 -12.88 8.12 4.33
N GLU A 76 -11.99 7.98 3.35
CA GLU A 76 -12.29 7.36 2.05
C GLU A 76 -12.75 5.89 2.20
N GLN A 77 -12.09 5.12 3.07
CA GLN A 77 -12.51 3.74 3.36
C GLN A 77 -13.87 3.66 4.03
N GLU A 78 -14.19 4.59 4.93
CA GLU A 78 -15.48 4.63 5.62
C GLU A 78 -16.62 5.02 4.66
N GLU A 79 -16.37 6.00 3.79
CA GLU A 79 -17.29 6.40 2.73
C GLU A 79 -17.58 5.25 1.76
N ASN A 80 -16.53 4.60 1.24
CA ASN A 80 -16.68 3.45 0.34
C ASN A 80 -17.47 2.30 0.98
N LYS A 81 -17.22 2.01 2.26
CA LYS A 81 -18.00 1.00 3.02
C LYS A 81 -19.45 1.42 3.21
N ALA A 82 -19.72 2.70 3.48
CA ALA A 82 -21.07 3.22 3.64
C ALA A 82 -21.86 3.15 2.33
N VAL A 83 -21.22 3.48 1.20
CA VAL A 83 -21.80 3.34 -0.15
C VAL A 83 -22.11 1.88 -0.44
N GLN A 84 -21.13 0.97 -0.30
CA GLN A 84 -21.34 -0.47 -0.52
C GLN A 84 -22.45 -1.05 0.35
N LYS A 85 -22.55 -0.62 1.61
CA LYS A 85 -23.62 -1.06 2.51
C LYS A 85 -24.99 -0.59 2.04
N ARG A 86 -25.10 0.66 1.56
CA ARG A 86 -26.37 1.18 1.00
C ARG A 86 -26.78 0.42 -0.25
N GLU A 87 -25.83 0.19 -1.16
CA GLU A 87 -26.07 -0.59 -2.38
C GLU A 87 -26.51 -2.02 -2.05
N GLN A 88 -25.86 -2.67 -1.09
CA GLN A 88 -26.24 -4.02 -0.61
C GLN A 88 -27.67 -4.04 -0.05
N GLN A 89 -28.03 -3.05 0.78
CA GLN A 89 -29.38 -2.97 1.37
C GLN A 89 -30.46 -2.75 0.31
N GLU A 90 -30.18 -1.92 -0.70
CA GLU A 90 -31.12 -1.67 -1.80
C GLU A 90 -31.30 -2.93 -2.66
N LEU A 91 -30.21 -3.64 -2.95
CA LEU A 91 -30.26 -4.90 -3.69
C LEU A 91 -31.04 -5.98 -2.93
N GLU A 92 -30.80 -6.13 -1.63
CA GLU A 92 -31.54 -7.07 -0.78
C GLU A 92 -33.03 -6.75 -0.72
N ALA A 93 -33.41 -5.46 -0.65
CA ALA A 93 -34.80 -5.04 -0.67
C ALA A 93 -35.47 -5.41 -2.00
N ARG A 94 -34.82 -5.13 -3.14
CA ARG A 94 -35.32 -5.49 -4.48
C ARG A 94 -35.51 -7.00 -4.65
N ILE A 95 -34.53 -7.80 -4.25
CA ILE A 95 -34.62 -9.28 -4.30
C ILE A 95 -35.79 -9.77 -3.44
N ARG A 96 -35.98 -9.18 -2.25
CA ARG A 96 -37.08 -9.54 -1.36
C ARG A 96 -38.45 -9.18 -1.95
N GLU A 97 -38.55 -8.08 -2.66
CA GLU A 97 -39.79 -7.71 -3.37
C GLU A 97 -40.08 -8.68 -4.52
N GLU A 98 -39.06 -9.05 -5.32
CA GLU A 98 -39.21 -10.03 -6.41
C GLU A 98 -39.60 -11.44 -5.93
N GLN A 99 -39.14 -11.88 -4.75
CA GLN A 99 -39.51 -13.20 -4.18
C GLN A 99 -40.92 -13.26 -3.56
N ASN A 100 -41.55 -12.10 -3.31
CA ASN A 100 -42.89 -12.00 -2.74
C ASN A 100 -43.99 -11.77 -3.80
N LEU A 101 -43.63 -11.73 -5.09
CA LEU A 101 -44.51 -11.67 -6.27
C LEU A 101 -44.63 -13.05 -6.92
#